data_AF-A0A2D9M6V3-F1
#
_entry.id   AF-A0A2D9M6V3-F1
#
_cell.length_a   1.000
_cell.length_b   1.000
_cell.length_c   1.000
_cell.angle_alpha   90.00
_cell.angle_beta   90.00
_cell.angle_gamma   90.00
#
_symmetry.space_group_name_H-M   'P 1'
#
loop_
_entity.id
_entity.type
_entity.pdbx_description
1 polymer ?
#
loop_
_entity_poly.entity_id
_entity_poly.type
_entity_poly.pdbx_seq_one_letter_code
_entity_poly.pdbx_strand_id
1 'polypeptide(L)' 'MAHILESGFEYMETSSQNPNGSPKIRGYNIIGGELKLASDGNTFVSTNPAWLEDELGEFPLSTKEDVKDALNAAR' A
#
# COMPACT_ATOMS: atom_id res chain seq x y z
N MET A 1 18.17 -2.54 -11.16
CA MET A 1 17.54 -3.88 -11.20
C MET A 1 16.46 -3.88 -10.11
N ALA A 2 15.20 -3.93 -10.52
CA ALA A 2 14.05 -3.84 -9.62
C ALA A 2 13.81 -5.19 -8.92
N HIS A 3 14.00 -5.26 -7.61
CA HIS A 3 13.94 -6.47 -6.78
C HIS A 3 12.55 -6.77 -6.18
N ILE A 4 11.46 -6.26 -6.79
CA ILE A 4 10.11 -6.27 -6.17
C ILE A 4 9.52 -7.66 -5.96
N LEU A 5 9.94 -8.67 -6.71
CA LEU A 5 9.26 -9.97 -6.71
C LEU A 5 9.59 -10.86 -5.50
N GLU A 6 10.52 -10.48 -4.62
CA GLU A 6 10.97 -11.34 -3.52
C GLU A 6 10.30 -11.02 -2.17
N SER A 7 9.77 -9.82 -1.95
CA SER A 7 9.41 -9.34 -0.60
C SER A 7 8.06 -9.82 -0.05
N GLY A 8 7.22 -10.51 -0.84
CA GLY A 8 5.91 -11.00 -0.38
C GLY A 8 4.97 -9.88 0.10
N PHE A 9 3.91 -10.24 0.84
CA PHE A 9 3.01 -9.27 1.48
C PHE A 9 3.47 -8.94 2.90
N GLU A 10 3.48 -7.65 3.25
CA GLU A 10 3.59 -7.21 4.64
C GLU A 10 2.20 -7.27 5.28
N TYR A 11 1.99 -8.30 6.11
CA TYR A 11 0.78 -8.42 6.91
C TYR A 11 0.83 -7.44 8.08
N MET A 12 -0.29 -6.75 8.29
CA MET A 12 -0.44 -5.83 9.41
C MET A 12 -1.02 -6.60 10.60
N GLU A 13 -0.29 -6.60 11.72
CA GLU A 13 -0.77 -7.12 13.00
C GLU A 13 -2.02 -6.33 13.41
N THR A 14 -3.14 -7.03 13.58
CA THR A 14 -4.46 -6.40 13.63
C THR A 14 -4.77 -5.87 15.03
N SER A 15 -4.86 -4.54 15.17
CA SER A 15 -5.48 -3.89 16.35
C SER A 15 -7.01 -4.00 16.36
N SER A 16 -7.61 -4.25 15.19
CA SER A 16 -9.04 -4.44 14.94
C SER A 16 -9.20 -5.64 14.00
N GLN A 17 -9.54 -6.82 14.54
CA GLN A 17 -9.77 -8.00 13.71
C GLN A 17 -10.90 -7.71 12.72
N ASN A 18 -10.65 -7.91 11.42
CA ASN A 18 -11.73 -7.93 10.43
C ASN A 18 -12.81 -8.92 10.90
N PRO A 19 -14.09 -8.71 10.59
CA PRO A 19 -15.20 -9.49 11.13
C PRO A 19 -15.09 -11.02 10.94
N ASN A 20 -14.33 -11.46 9.94
CA ASN A 20 -14.11 -12.85 9.56
C ASN A 20 -12.65 -13.32 9.79
N GLY A 21 -11.80 -12.50 10.40
CA GLY A 21 -10.37 -12.78 10.56
C GLY A 21 -9.55 -12.67 9.27
N SER A 22 -10.08 -12.03 8.22
CA SER A 22 -9.33 -11.72 7.01
C SER A 22 -8.05 -10.93 7.34
N PRO A 23 -6.95 -11.19 6.61
CA PRO A 23 -5.72 -10.45 6.78
C PRO A 23 -5.85 -9.03 6.23
N LYS A 24 -5.04 -8.13 6.79
CA LYS A 24 -4.82 -6.77 6.27
C LYS A 24 -3.37 -6.65 5.84
N ILE A 25 -3.11 -5.97 4.72
CA ILE A 25 -1.76 -5.78 4.21
C ILE A 25 -1.36 -4.31 4.17
N ARG A 26 -0.05 -4.03 4.26
CA ARG A 26 0.50 -2.72 3.96
C ARG A 26 0.81 -2.60 2.46
N GLY A 27 0.25 -1.58 1.84
CA GLY A 27 0.51 -1.21 0.45
C GLY A 27 1.71 -0.27 0.29
N TYR A 28 2.21 -0.19 -0.94
CA TYR A 28 3.37 0.63 -1.32
C TYR A 28 3.20 1.20 -2.72
N ASN A 29 3.78 2.38 -2.94
CA ASN A 29 4.09 2.86 -4.28
C ASN A 29 5.20 2.00 -4.87
N ILE A 30 5.11 1.71 -6.16
CA ILE A 30 6.20 1.07 -6.92
C ILE A 30 6.78 2.11 -7.87
N ILE A 31 7.94 2.66 -7.53
CA ILE A 31 8.59 3.72 -8.30
C ILE A 31 10.01 3.29 -8.62
N GLY A 32 10.35 3.22 -9.90
CA GLY A 32 11.69 2.80 -10.35
C GLY A 32 12.07 1.37 -9.93
N GLY A 33 11.10 0.53 -9.57
CA GLY A 33 11.39 -0.81 -9.07
C GLY A 33 11.66 -0.91 -7.57
N GLU A 34 11.32 0.11 -6.80
CA GLU A 34 11.43 0.14 -5.34
C GLU A 34 10.05 0.34 -4.71
N LEU A 35 9.84 -0.30 -3.56
CA LEU A 35 8.67 -0.05 -2.70
C LEU A 35 8.88 1.25 -1.93
N LYS A 36 7.95 2.20 -2.06
CA LYS A 36 8.01 3.50 -1.41
C LYS A 36 6.71 3.82 -0.68
N LEU A 37 6.81 4.50 0.46
CA LEU A 37 5.67 5.12 1.15
C LEU A 37 5.27 6.42 0.42
N ALA A 38 4.12 6.99 0.78
CA ALA A 38 3.78 8.35 0.34
C ALA A 38 4.79 9.36 0.90
N SER A 39 5.15 10.38 0.13
CA SER A 39 6.16 11.36 0.53
C SER A 39 5.78 12.16 1.78
N ASP A 40 4.49 12.30 2.06
CA ASP A 40 3.94 12.98 3.24
C ASP A 40 3.55 12.00 4.37
N GLY A 41 3.76 10.70 4.16
CA GLY A 41 3.40 9.64 5.10
C GLY A 41 1.90 9.35 5.22
N ASN A 42 1.04 10.01 4.45
CA ASN A 42 -0.40 9.79 4.54
C ASN A 42 -0.80 8.45 3.89
N THR A 43 -1.84 7.84 4.45
CA THR A 43 -2.41 6.58 3.97
C THR A 43 -3.93 6.69 3.82
N PHE A 44 -4.52 5.75 3.09
CA PHE A 44 -5.95 5.49 3.08
C PHE A 44 -6.23 4.01 3.32
N VAL A 45 -7.39 3.73 3.92
CA VAL A 45 -7.87 2.37 4.14
C VAL A 45 -8.64 1.92 2.89
N SER A 46 -8.27 0.76 2.35
CA SER A 46 -9.05 0.08 1.32
C SER A 46 -10.02 -0.89 1.99
N THR A 47 -11.30 -0.81 1.65
CA THR A 47 -12.35 -1.66 2.21
C THR A 47 -12.93 -2.60 1.16
N ASN A 48 -13.40 -3.75 1.60
CA ASN A 48 -14.13 -4.68 0.76
C ASN A 48 -15.50 -4.08 0.38
N PRO A 49 -15.82 -3.87 -0.90
CA PRO A 49 -17.08 -3.25 -1.31
C PRO A 49 -18.31 -4.11 -0.97
N ALA A 50 -18.14 -5.42 -0.76
CA ALA A 50 -19.22 -6.31 -0.32
C ALA A 50 -19.44 -6.28 1.20
N TRP A 51 -18.46 -5.80 1.98
CA TRP A 51 -18.51 -5.76 3.44
C TRP A 51 -17.62 -4.64 3.98
N LEU A 52 -18.21 -3.50 4.28
CA LEU A 52 -17.45 -2.28 4.60
C LEU A 52 -16.66 -2.33 5.91
N GLU A 53 -16.97 -3.28 6.80
CA GLU A 53 -16.22 -3.54 8.04
C GLU A 53 -14.98 -4.44 7.79
N ASP A 54 -14.86 -5.06 6.60
CA ASP A 54 -13.71 -5.85 6.18
C ASP A 54 -12.69 -4.92 5.47
N GLU A 55 -11.67 -4.51 6.20
CA GLU A 55 -10.62 -3.63 5.72
C GLU A 55 -9.49 -4.45 5.09
N LEU A 56 -9.19 -4.25 3.81
CA LEU A 56 -8.18 -5.02 3.06
C LEU A 56 -6.74 -4.62 3.42
N GLY A 57 -6.53 -3.39 3.87
CA GLY A 57 -5.20 -2.86 4.16
C GLY A 57 -5.12 -1.34 4.13
N GLU A 58 -3.93 -0.84 4.44
CA GLU A 58 -3.59 0.58 4.34
C GLU A 58 -2.60 0.81 3.19
N PHE A 59 -2.91 1.78 2.34
CA PHE A 59 -2.15 2.08 1.14
C PHE A 59 -1.69 3.54 1.15
N PRO A 60 -0.54 3.87 0.55
CA PRO A 60 -0.06 5.25 0.49
C PRO A 60 -1.03 6.14 -0.28
N LEU A 61 -1.35 7.29 0.29
CA LEU A 61 -2.12 8.34 -0.37
C LEU A 61 -1.14 9.24 -1.14
N SER A 62 -0.74 8.78 -2.32
CA SER A 62 0.36 9.37 -3.07
C SER A 62 0.16 10.85 -3.40
N THR A 63 1.20 11.64 -3.20
CA THR A 63 1.22 13.08 -3.44
C THR A 63 1.58 13.42 -4.88
N LYS A 64 1.53 14.70 -5.21
CA LYS A 64 2.05 15.22 -6.48
C LYS A 64 3.54 14.93 -6.67
N GLU A 65 4.32 14.96 -5.59
CA GLU A 65 5.75 14.68 -5.60
C GLU A 65 6.01 13.19 -5.91
N ASP A 66 5.26 12.28 -5.28
CA ASP A 66 5.35 10.84 -5.57
C ASP A 66 5.07 10.54 -7.05
N VAL A 67 4.08 11.23 -7.65
CA VAL A 67 3.76 11.09 -9.08
C VAL A 67 4.87 11.62 -9.97
N LYS A 68 5.52 12.74 -9.61
CA LYS A 68 6.67 13.27 -10.36
C LYS A 68 7.83 12.29 -10.34
N ASP A 69 8.11 11.68 -9.18
CA ASP A 69 9.18 10.68 -9.05
C ASP A 69 8.88 9.44 -9.91
N ALA A 70 7.62 8.99 -9.95
CA ALA A 70 7.18 7.92 -10.85
C ALA A 70 7.41 8.27 -12.33
N LEU A 71 7.05 9.49 -12.75
CA LEU A 71 7.25 9.96 -14.12
C LEU A 71 8.74 10.08 -14.49
N ASN A 72 9.58 10.51 -13.55
CA ASN A 72 11.02 10.62 -13.77
C ASN A 72 11.67 9.23 -13.89
N ALA A 73 11.25 8.26 -13.07
CA ALA A 73 11.77 6.90 -13.09
C ALA A 73 11.35 6.10 -14.33
N ALA A 74 10.27 6.50 -15.01
CA ALA A 74 9.76 5.84 -16.21
C ALA A 74 10.39 6.32 -17.53
N ARG A 75 11.27 7.34 -17.47
CA ARG A 75 11.99 7.89 -18.64
C ARG A 75 13.34 7.21 -18.82
#